data_AF-A0A2R5FT53-F1
#
_entry.id   AF-A0A2R5FT53-F1
#
_cell.length_a   1.000
_cell.length_b   1.000
_cell.length_c   1.000
_cell.angle_alpha   90.00
_cell.angle_beta   90.00
_cell.angle_gamma   90.00
#
_symmetry.space_group_name_H-M   'P 1'
#
loop_
_entity.id
_entity.type
_entity.pdbx_description
1 polymer ?
#
loop_
_entity_poly.entity_id
_entity_poly.type
_entity_poly.pdbx_seq_one_letter_code
_entity_poly.pdbx_strand_id
1 'polypeptide(L)'
;MGFIVSLVTSLIAILVYLNTDKISGEKSRLAIRTIMILISSIAVLNSISRLLVIVPPGNVGVVNLFGEVSETTLNPGVHLLNPFNKVLNFSTRIKDVKENVDVTSQEGLSLNLDVSNCERLKPQKS
;
A
#
# COMPACT_ATOMS: atom_id res chain seq x y z
N MET A 1 8.58 4.27 -1.26
CA MET A 1 9.79 4.34 -2.11
C MET A 1 9.48 4.47 -3.60
N GLY A 2 8.63 3.62 -4.19
CA GLY A 2 8.41 3.67 -5.65
C GLY A 2 7.80 4.96 -6.21
N PHE A 3 7.05 5.75 -5.43
CA PHE A 3 6.53 7.07 -5.84
C PHE A 3 7.64 8.10 -6.06
N ILE A 4 8.62 8.14 -5.14
CA ILE A 4 9.76 9.07 -5.23
C ILE A 4 10.59 8.73 -6.47
N VAL A 5 10.83 7.43 -6.72
CA VAL A 5 11.57 6.98 -7.90
C VAL A 5 10.86 7.40 -9.19
N SER A 6 9.54 7.20 -9.30
CA SER A 6 8.79 7.63 -10.49
C SER A 6 8.76 9.15 -10.68
N LEU A 7 8.73 9.91 -9.59
CA LEU A 7 8.74 11.38 -9.65
C LEU A 7 10.10 11.91 -10.11
N VAL A 8 11.20 11.33 -9.59
CA VAL A 8 12.57 11.68 -9.98
C VAL A 8 12.85 11.28 -11.42
N THR A 9 12.43 10.09 -11.87
CA THR A 9 12.63 9.68 -13.28
C THR A 9 11.85 10.56 -14.25
N SER A 10 10.62 10.96 -13.91
CA SER A 10 9.86 11.94 -14.70
C SER A 10 10.58 13.29 -14.76
N LEU A 11 11.10 13.78 -13.64
CA LEU A 11 11.85 15.05 -13.58
C LEU A 11 13.12 15.01 -14.44
N ILE A 12 13.90 13.92 -14.37
CA ILE A 12 15.11 13.73 -15.18
C ILE A 12 14.74 13.68 -16.67
N ALA A 13 13.69 12.94 -17.04
CA ALA A 13 13.24 12.85 -18.43
C ALA A 13 12.83 14.22 -18.98
N ILE A 14 12.14 15.04 -18.18
CA ILE A 14 11.79 16.42 -18.53
C ILE A 14 13.03 17.29 -18.69
N LEU A 15 13.99 17.20 -17.77
CA LEU A 15 15.22 17.98 -17.81
C LEU A 15 16.05 17.65 -19.06
N VAL A 16 16.14 16.36 -19.41
CA VAL A 16 16.78 15.90 -20.65
C VAL A 16 16.02 16.40 -21.88
N TYR A 17 14.68 16.35 -21.88
CA TYR A 17 13.85 16.87 -22.97
C TYR A 17 14.12 18.36 -23.24
N LEU A 18 14.24 19.18 -22.20
CA LEU A 18 14.54 20.62 -22.31
C LEU A 18 15.96 20.90 -22.84
N ASN A 19 16.93 20.02 -22.56
CA ASN A 19 18.32 20.17 -23.02
C ASN A 19 18.61 19.52 -24.38
N THR A 20 17.62 18.82 -24.98
CA THR A 20 17.77 18.11 -26.27
C THR A 20 18.02 19.09 -27.43
N ASP A 21 17.72 20.39 -27.28
CA ASP A 21 18.05 21.45 -28.25
C ASP A 21 19.54 21.56 -28.59
N LYS A 22 20.43 21.08 -27.71
CA LYS A 22 21.88 21.17 -27.88
C LYS A 22 22.49 20.00 -28.67
N ILE A 23 21.68 19.04 -29.12
CA ILE A 23 22.15 17.81 -29.79
C ILE A 23 22.17 18.02 -31.30
N SER A 24 23.38 17.96 -31.88
CA SER A 24 23.68 18.17 -33.29
C SER A 24 23.22 16.99 -34.16
N GLY A 25 21.92 16.92 -34.46
CA GLY A 25 21.34 16.02 -35.45
C GLY A 25 19.81 16.01 -35.43
N GLU A 26 19.16 16.50 -36.49
CA GLU A 26 17.68 16.63 -36.56
C GLU A 26 16.94 15.30 -36.32
N LYS A 27 17.41 14.21 -36.93
CA LYS A 27 16.79 12.88 -36.79
C LYS A 27 16.96 12.30 -35.39
N SER A 28 18.14 12.49 -34.78
CA SER A 28 18.42 12.05 -33.40
C SER A 28 17.61 12.85 -32.38
N ARG A 29 17.45 14.16 -32.60
CA ARG A 29 16.67 15.05 -31.74
C ARG A 29 15.20 14.65 -31.65
N LEU A 30 14.58 14.33 -32.78
CA LEU A 30 13.18 13.86 -32.80
C LEU A 30 13.02 12.51 -32.10
N ALA A 31 13.93 11.56 -32.36
CA ALA A 31 13.92 10.25 -31.72
C ALA A 31 14.10 10.33 -30.18
N ILE A 32 14.99 11.20 -29.71
CA ILE A 32 15.20 11.39 -28.26
C ILE A 32 13.97 12.02 -27.61
N ARG A 33 13.35 13.03 -28.26
CA ARG A 33 12.13 13.67 -27.73
C ARG A 33 10.97 12.68 -27.60
N THR A 34 10.73 11.83 -28.59
CA THR A 34 9.63 10.86 -28.53
C THR A 34 9.85 9.82 -27.43
N ILE A 35 11.09 9.33 -27.28
CA ILE A 35 11.46 8.39 -26.20
C ILE A 35 11.26 9.03 -24.82
N MET A 36 11.71 10.28 -24.63
CA MET A 36 11.59 10.96 -23.33
C MET A 36 10.13 11.27 -22.95
N ILE A 37 9.29 11.63 -23.93
CA ILE A 37 7.85 11.83 -23.70
C ILE A 37 7.20 10.51 -23.26
N LEU A 38 7.53 9.39 -23.91
CA LEU A 38 6.99 8.08 -23.53
C LEU A 38 7.41 7.70 -22.10
N ILE A 39 8.70 7.84 -21.77
CA ILE A 39 9.22 7.53 -20.43
C ILE A 39 8.55 8.42 -19.36
N SER A 40 8.44 9.72 -19.61
CA SER A 40 7.79 10.66 -18.69
C SER A 40 6.31 10.32 -18.49
N SER A 41 5.58 10.02 -19.58
CA SER A 41 4.15 9.66 -19.50
C SER A 41 3.92 8.40 -18.65
N ILE A 42 4.74 7.37 -18.86
CA ILE A 42 4.68 6.12 -18.06
C ILE A 42 5.02 6.39 -16.59
N ALA A 43 6.02 7.23 -16.32
CA ALA A 43 6.42 7.59 -14.97
C ALA A 43 5.32 8.36 -14.22
N VAL A 44 4.68 9.34 -14.89
CA VAL A 44 3.55 10.11 -14.34
C VAL A 44 2.36 9.21 -14.05
N LEU A 45 1.99 8.33 -14.99
CA LEU A 45 0.89 7.40 -14.81
C LEU A 45 1.12 6.48 -13.59
N ASN A 46 2.34 5.93 -13.46
CA ASN A 46 2.71 5.14 -12.29
C ASN A 46 2.65 5.93 -10.98
N SER A 47 2.99 7.22 -11.02
CA SER A 47 2.95 8.10 -9.85
C SER A 47 1.51 8.33 -9.38
N ILE A 48 0.59 8.62 -10.31
CA ILE A 48 -0.83 8.86 -10.03
C ILE A 48 -1.50 7.60 -9.47
N SER A 49 -1.21 6.42 -10.03
CA SER A 49 -1.79 5.16 -9.55
C SER A 49 -1.45 4.86 -8.09
N ARG A 50 -0.35 5.41 -7.56
CA ARG A 50 0.05 5.22 -6.14
C ARG A 50 -0.74 6.09 -5.16
N LEU A 51 -1.47 7.10 -5.65
CA LEU A 51 -2.38 7.92 -4.84
C LEU A 51 -3.67 7.18 -4.49
N LEU A 52 -4.04 6.21 -5.33
CA LEU A 52 -5.25 5.42 -5.16
C LEU A 52 -4.94 4.20 -4.30
N VAL A 53 -5.53 4.16 -3.10
CA VAL A 53 -5.45 3.01 -2.21
C VAL A 53 -6.80 2.32 -2.16
N ILE A 54 -6.79 1.01 -2.34
CA ILE A 54 -7.99 0.18 -2.35
C ILE A 54 -8.00 -0.67 -1.09
N VAL A 55 -9.01 -0.46 -0.25
CA VAL A 55 -9.26 -1.28 0.95
C VAL A 55 -10.23 -2.40 0.58
N PRO A 56 -9.84 -3.68 0.68
CA PRO A 56 -10.67 -4.80 0.25
C PRO A 56 -11.90 -4.99 1.15
N PRO A 57 -12.98 -5.60 0.62
CA PRO A 57 -14.18 -5.87 1.39
C PRO A 57 -13.94 -6.89 2.52
N GLY A 58 -14.52 -6.59 3.69
CA GLY A 58 -14.32 -7.37 4.91
C GLY A 58 -13.02 -7.03 5.66
N ASN A 59 -12.35 -5.94 5.27
CA ASN A 59 -11.23 -5.37 5.99
C ASN A 59 -11.48 -3.88 6.27
N VAL A 60 -10.83 -3.35 7.30
CA VAL A 60 -10.72 -1.91 7.55
C VAL A 60 -9.26 -1.50 7.44
N GLY A 61 -9.01 -0.39 6.76
CA GLY A 61 -7.69 0.18 6.60
C GLY A 61 -7.37 1.12 7.77
N VAL A 62 -6.22 0.98 8.40
CA VAL A 62 -5.69 1.95 9.36
C VAL A 62 -4.52 2.67 8.68
N VAL A 63 -4.60 4.00 8.60
CA VAL A 63 -3.55 4.82 8.00
C VAL A 63 -2.48 5.13 9.04
N ASN A 64 -1.23 4.85 8.69
CA ASN A 64 -0.05 5.27 9.42
C ASN A 64 0.79 6.22 8.55
N LEU A 65 1.09 7.39 9.10
CA LEU A 65 1.89 8.46 8.53
C LEU A 65 3.15 8.62 9.38
N PHE A 66 4.29 8.12 8.91
CA PHE A 66 5.60 8.29 9.58
C PHE A 66 5.65 7.90 11.08
N GLY A 67 4.84 6.93 11.50
CA GLY A 67 4.76 6.49 12.89
C GLY A 67 3.55 7.03 13.65
N GLU A 68 2.85 8.02 13.10
CA GLU A 68 1.58 8.52 13.63
C GLU A 68 0.42 7.72 13.03
N VAL A 69 -0.38 7.11 13.91
CA VAL A 69 -1.56 6.33 13.53
C VAL A 69 -2.77 7.23 13.55
N SER A 70 -3.47 7.32 12.42
CA SER A 70 -4.73 8.06 12.34
C SER A 70 -5.79 7.39 13.22
N GLU A 71 -6.49 8.18 14.03
CA GLU A 71 -7.60 7.69 14.86
C GLU A 71 -8.80 7.23 14.00
N THR A 72 -8.88 7.73 12.77
CA THR A 72 -9.93 7.37 11.83
C THR A 72 -9.57 6.12 11.02
N THR A 73 -10.50 5.16 10.98
CA THR A 73 -10.40 3.96 10.17
C THR A 73 -11.01 4.18 8.78
N LEU A 74 -10.41 3.58 7.75
CA LEU A 74 -10.92 3.59 6.39
C LEU A 74 -11.79 2.37 6.15
N ASN A 75 -13.03 2.65 5.76
CA ASN A 75 -13.96 1.62 5.32
C ASN A 75 -13.51 0.99 3.98
N PRO A 76 -13.98 -0.22 3.65
CA PRO A 76 -13.77 -0.82 2.34
C PRO A 76 -14.14 0.13 1.21
N GLY A 77 -13.30 0.20 0.18
CA GLY A 77 -13.50 1.09 -0.96
C GLY A 77 -12.21 1.68 -1.50
N VAL A 78 -12.37 2.62 -2.44
CA VAL A 78 -11.27 3.36 -3.05
C VAL A 78 -11.10 4.68 -2.32
N HIS A 79 -9.88 4.96 -1.87
CA HIS A 79 -9.54 6.18 -1.15
C HIS A 79 -8.35 6.87 -1.82
N LEU A 80 -8.43 8.20 -1.90
CA LEU A 80 -7.33 9.04 -2.34
C LEU A 80 -6.50 9.40 -1.11
N LEU A 81 -5.31 8.82 -1.03
CA LEU A 81 -4.40 9.03 0.08
C LEU A 81 -3.08 9.57 -0.41
N ASN A 82 -2.39 10.26 0.48
CA ASN A 82 -1.01 10.67 0.26
C ASN A 82 -0.16 9.40 0.02
N PRO A 83 0.68 9.34 -1.03
CA PRO A 83 1.44 8.14 -1.41
C PRO A 83 2.52 7.75 -0.39
N PHE A 84 2.76 8.59 0.61
CA PHE A 84 3.61 8.29 1.76
C PHE A 84 2.88 7.54 2.88
N ASN A 85 1.54 7.45 2.83
CA ASN A 85 0.75 6.77 3.84
C ASN A 85 0.93 5.26 3.72
N LYS A 86 1.11 4.60 4.87
CA LYS A 86 1.08 3.14 4.96
C LYS A 86 -0.29 2.71 5.47
N VAL A 87 -1.04 1.97 4.65
CA VAL A 87 -2.35 1.42 5.05
C VAL A 87 -2.18 0.00 5.53
N LEU A 88 -2.54 -0.26 6.78
CA LEU A 88 -2.62 -1.60 7.35
C LEU A 88 -4.06 -2.09 7.29
N ASN A 89 -4.29 -3.22 6.63
CA ASN A 89 -5.63 -3.79 6.48
C ASN A 89 -5.89 -4.81 7.60
N PHE A 90 -6.89 -4.54 8.44
CA PHE A 90 -7.36 -5.46 9.47
C PHE A 90 -8.63 -6.16 9.01
N SER A 91 -8.68 -7.48 9.09
CA SER A 91 -9.88 -8.25 8.74
C SER A 91 -10.96 -8.04 9.81
N THR A 92 -12.18 -7.67 9.38
CA THR A 92 -13.38 -7.61 10.23
C THR A 92 -14.22 -8.89 10.13
N ARG A 93 -13.67 -9.93 9.49
CA ARG A 93 -14.29 -11.26 9.40
C ARG A 93 -14.07 -12.02 10.72
N ILE A 94 -14.92 -13.02 10.95
CA ILE A 94 -14.79 -13.91 12.10
C ILE A 94 -13.48 -14.69 11.97
N LYS A 95 -12.74 -14.79 13.07
CA LYS A 95 -11.53 -15.60 13.17
C LYS A 95 -11.72 -16.61 14.29
N ASP A 96 -11.39 -17.86 14.00
CA ASP A 96 -11.34 -18.92 14.99
C ASP A 96 -9.89 -19.12 15.40
N VAL A 97 -9.59 -18.78 16.64
CA VAL A 97 -8.30 -19.06 17.26
C VAL A 97 -8.44 -20.37 18.02
N LYS A 98 -7.71 -21.40 17.58
CA LYS A 98 -7.67 -22.71 18.22
C LYS A 98 -6.41 -22.82 19.05
N GLU A 99 -6.58 -23.10 20.33
CA GLU A 99 -5.48 -23.34 21.26
C GLU A 99 -5.61 -24.74 21.82
N ASN A 100 -4.51 -25.49 21.74
CA ASN A 100 -4.38 -26.79 22.35
C ASN A 100 -3.67 -26.58 23.68
N VAL A 101 -4.34 -26.91 24.78
CA VAL A 101 -3.83 -26.69 26.13
C VAL A 101 -3.71 -28.04 26.83
N ASP A 102 -2.47 -28.43 27.11
CA ASP A 102 -2.17 -29.55 27.99
C ASP A 102 -2.30 -29.09 29.45
N VAL A 103 -3.32 -29.59 30.14
CA VAL A 103 -3.54 -29.28 31.56
C VAL A 103 -3.55 -30.56 32.39
N THR A 104 -3.02 -30.48 33.59
CA THR A 104 -3.10 -31.55 34.58
C THR A 104 -4.26 -31.27 35.51
N SER A 105 -5.20 -32.22 35.62
CA SER A 105 -6.31 -32.14 36.57
C SER A 105 -5.81 -32.14 38.02
N GLN A 106 -6.62 -31.66 38.96
CA GLN A 106 -6.32 -31.74 40.40
C GLN A 106 -6.06 -33.19 40.86
N GLU A 107 -6.62 -34.16 40.13
CA GLU A 107 -6.45 -35.60 40.36
C GLU A 107 -5.16 -36.18 39.73
N GLY A 108 -4.30 -35.34 39.14
CA GLY A 108 -3.03 -35.77 38.52
C GLY A 108 -3.16 -36.37 37.11
N LEU A 109 -4.36 -36.33 36.51
CA LEU A 109 -4.60 -36.83 35.15
C LEU A 109 -4.26 -35.78 34.10
N SER A 110 -3.45 -36.15 33.10
CA SER A 110 -3.16 -35.30 31.93
C SER A 110 -4.34 -35.25 30.98
N LEU A 111 -4.84 -34.04 30.70
CA LEU A 111 -5.92 -33.77 29.77
C LEU A 111 -5.40 -32.85 28.66
N ASN A 112 -5.68 -33.21 27.41
CA ASN A 112 -5.42 -32.37 26.26
C ASN A 112 -6.74 -31.68 25.87
N LEU A 113 -6.81 -30.36 26.02
CA LEU A 113 -8.01 -29.57 25.76
C LEU A 113 -7.85 -28.79 24.45
N ASP A 114 -8.76 -29.00 23.51
CA ASP A 114 -8.92 -28.16 22.32
C ASP A 114 -9.92 -27.05 22.59
N VAL A 115 -9.44 -25.82 22.75
CA VAL A 115 -10.30 -24.64 22.94
C VAL A 115 -10.34 -23.85 21.64
N SER A 116 -11.53 -23.55 21.15
CA SER A 116 -11.74 -22.67 19.99
C SER A 116 -12.41 -21.38 20.46
N ASN A 117 -11.74 -20.24 20.25
CA ASN A 117 -12.28 -18.92 20.53
C ASN A 117 -12.62 -18.21 19.21
N CYS A 118 -13.90 -17.88 19.03
CA CYS A 118 -14.42 -17.22 17.84
C CYS A 118 -14.50 -15.71 18.07
N GLU A 119 -13.64 -14.93 17.42
CA GLU A 119 -13.56 -13.49 17.63
C GLU A 119 -13.88 -12.69 16.35
N ARG A 120 -14.45 -11.49 16.54
CA ARG A 120 -14.72 -10.55 15.45
C ARG A 120 -14.35 -9.13 15.85
N LEU A 121 -13.46 -8.51 15.07
CA LEU A 121 -13.10 -7.11 15.22
C LEU A 121 -14.26 -6.21 14.76
N LYS A 122 -14.75 -5.35 15.67
CA LYS A 122 -15.70 -4.29 15.35
C LYS A 122 -14.92 -2.97 15.21
N PRO A 123 -14.87 -2.35 14.02
CA PRO A 123 -14.28 -1.03 13.88
C PRO A 123 -15.15 -0.01 14.61
N GLN A 124 -14.54 0.77 15.50
CA GLN A 124 -15.22 1.88 16.17
C GLN A 124 -15.47 2.99 15.14
N LYS A 125 -16.73 3.40 14.98
CA LYS A 125 -17.07 4.61 14.24
C LYS A 125 -16.80 5.80 15.16
N SER A 126 -15.86 6.65 14.77
CA SER A 126 -15.75 8.01 15.30
C SER A 126 -16.55 8.99 14.45
#